data_AF-A0A811MS70-F1
#
_entry.id   AF-A0A811MS70-F1
#
_cell.length_a   1.000
_cell.length_b   1.000
_cell.length_c   1.000
_cell.angle_alpha   90.00
_cell.angle_beta   90.00
_cell.angle_gamma   90.00
#
_symmetry.space_group_name_H-M   'P 1'
#
loop_
_entity.id
_entity.type
_entity.pdbx_description
1 polymer ?
#
loop_
_entity_poly.entity_id
_entity_poly.type
_entity_poly.pdbx_seq_one_letter_code
_entity_poly.pdbx_strand_id
1 'polypeptide(L)'
;MANLRPLALLLAVLACALCRHANATTFEVGGDDGWVVPPASDGGRYNQWASKNRFLVGDLVHFKYKEDSVMVVTEADYDSCRASHPIFFSNNGDTEVALDHPGPVYFISYSLVW
;
A
#
# COMPACT_ATOMS: atom_id res chain seq x y z
N MET A 1 20.62 10.38 -51.23
CA MET A 1 19.79 10.66 -50.03
C MET A 1 19.64 9.36 -49.26
N ALA A 2 20.19 9.26 -48.05
CA ALA A 2 20.09 8.03 -47.27
C ALA A 2 18.65 7.86 -46.73
N ASN A 3 18.09 6.65 -46.84
CA ASN A 3 16.75 6.35 -46.32
C ASN A 3 16.84 6.04 -44.82
N LEU A 4 16.41 6.99 -43.99
CA LEU A 4 16.54 6.93 -42.52
C LEU A 4 15.38 6.17 -41.84
N ARG A 5 14.34 5.78 -42.58
CA ARG A 5 13.16 5.07 -42.05
C ARG A 5 13.47 3.78 -41.27
N PRO A 6 14.32 2.85 -41.76
CA PRO A 6 14.62 1.63 -41.01
C PRO A 6 15.38 1.90 -39.72
N LEU A 7 16.26 2.92 -39.70
CA LEU A 7 17.00 3.33 -38.50
C LEU A 7 16.05 3.90 -37.43
N ALA A 8 15.09 4.74 -37.85
CA ALA A 8 14.08 5.28 -36.95
C ALA A 8 13.18 4.20 -36.32
N LEU A 9 12.76 3.20 -37.11
CA LEU A 9 12.00 2.05 -36.61
C LEU A 9 12.82 1.22 -35.61
N LEU A 10 14.10 0.99 -35.90
CA LEU A 10 14.97 0.21 -35.03
C LEU A 10 15.21 0.91 -33.69
N LEU A 11 15.39 2.24 -33.71
CA LEU A 11 15.49 3.06 -32.50
C LEU A 11 14.18 3.05 -31.68
N ALA A 12 13.02 3.12 -32.34
CA ALA A 12 11.72 3.06 -31.66
C ALA A 12 11.48 1.70 -30.99
N VAL A 13 11.83 0.59 -31.66
CA VAL A 13 11.74 -0.76 -31.09
C VAL A 13 12.70 -0.93 -29.90
N LEU A 14 13.94 -0.42 -30.01
CA LEU A 14 14.89 -0.43 -28.89
C LEU A 14 14.36 0.38 -27.70
N ALA A 15 13.77 1.55 -27.94
CA ALA A 15 13.18 2.39 -26.90
C ALA A 15 12.01 1.69 -26.19
N CYS A 16 11.10 1.06 -26.93
CA CYS A 16 10.01 0.26 -26.34
C CYS A 16 10.52 -0.95 -25.56
N ALA A 17 11.58 -1.62 -26.01
CA ALA A 17 12.16 -2.75 -25.30
C ALA A 17 12.83 -2.34 -23.96
N LEU A 18 13.24 -1.07 -23.83
CA LEU A 18 13.78 -0.51 -22.59
C LEU A 18 12.70 -0.03 -21.62
N CYS A 19 11.43 0.02 -22.03
CA CYS A 19 10.32 0.32 -21.13
C CYS A 19 10.15 -0.81 -20.12
N ARG A 20 10.58 -0.57 -18.88
CA ARG A 20 10.27 -1.43 -17.75
C ARG A 20 8.77 -1.36 -17.46
N HIS A 21 8.11 -2.50 -17.46
CA HIS A 21 6.73 -2.59 -16.98
C HIS A 21 6.77 -2.48 -15.46
N ALA A 22 6.16 -1.44 -14.91
CA ALA A 22 5.87 -1.37 -13.48
C ALA A 22 4.54 -2.09 -13.27
N ASN A 23 4.58 -3.28 -12.66
CA ASN A 23 3.35 -3.95 -12.24
C ASN A 23 3.08 -3.57 -10.79
N ALA A 24 1.88 -3.06 -10.50
CA ALA A 24 1.46 -2.79 -9.14
C ALA A 24 1.22 -4.12 -8.42
N THR A 25 1.81 -4.28 -7.25
CA THR A 25 1.58 -5.44 -6.38
C THR A 25 0.55 -5.09 -5.32
N THR A 26 -0.43 -5.97 -5.10
CA THR A 26 -1.37 -5.84 -3.99
C THR A 26 -0.91 -6.70 -2.82
N PHE A 27 -0.74 -6.08 -1.65
CA PHE A 27 -0.31 -6.70 -0.42
C PHE A 27 -1.47 -6.87 0.56
N GLU A 28 -1.82 -8.11 0.86
CA GLU A 28 -2.87 -8.46 1.83
C GLU A 28 -2.33 -8.32 3.26
N VAL A 29 -2.89 -7.38 4.01
CA VAL A 29 -2.46 -7.08 5.39
C VAL A 29 -2.89 -8.20 6.33
N GLY A 30 -1.96 -8.66 7.18
CA GLY A 30 -2.26 -9.64 8.23
C GLY A 30 -2.44 -11.09 7.76
N GLY A 31 -2.36 -11.35 6.45
CA GLY A 31 -2.50 -12.69 5.87
C GLY A 31 -3.94 -13.20 6.00
N ASP A 32 -4.10 -14.48 6.33
CA ASP A 32 -5.43 -15.12 6.43
C ASP A 32 -6.33 -14.51 7.52
N ASP A 33 -5.74 -13.91 8.56
CA ASP A 33 -6.47 -13.26 9.64
C ASP A 33 -6.99 -11.86 9.25
N GLY A 34 -6.42 -11.25 8.21
CA GLY A 34 -6.77 -9.91 7.77
C GLY A 34 -6.42 -8.80 8.78
N TRP A 35 -7.20 -7.71 8.74
CA TRP A 35 -7.07 -6.56 9.61
C TRP A 35 -8.00 -6.68 10.82
N VAL A 36 -7.43 -7.09 11.94
CA VAL A 36 -8.10 -7.30 13.24
C VAL A 36 -7.26 -6.77 14.39
N VAL A 37 -7.90 -6.50 15.53
CA VAL A 37 -7.18 -6.16 16.77
C VAL A 37 -6.36 -7.38 17.22
N PRO A 38 -5.02 -7.31 17.27
CA PRO A 38 -4.21 -8.44 17.68
C PRO A 38 -4.43 -8.74 19.16
N PRO A 39 -4.34 -10.02 19.58
CA PRO A 39 -4.30 -10.35 21.00
C PRO A 39 -3.08 -9.68 21.66
N ALA A 40 -3.16 -9.39 22.96
CA ALA A 40 -2.08 -8.71 23.68
C ALA A 40 -0.71 -9.43 23.60
N SER A 41 -0.73 -10.75 23.36
CA SER A 41 0.47 -11.56 23.15
C SER A 41 1.14 -11.39 21.78
N ASP A 42 0.48 -10.72 20.82
CA ASP A 42 0.91 -10.61 19.42
C ASP A 42 0.81 -9.15 18.88
N GLY A 43 1.09 -8.17 19.74
CA GLY A 43 0.99 -6.75 19.38
C GLY A 43 1.95 -6.30 18.24
N GLY A 44 2.92 -7.13 17.88
CA GLY A 44 3.91 -6.83 16.83
C GLY A 44 3.57 -7.38 15.44
N ARG A 45 2.43 -8.06 15.24
CA ARG A 45 2.17 -8.83 14.01
C ARG A 45 2.23 -8.00 12.72
N TYR A 46 1.68 -6.79 12.73
CA TYR A 46 1.65 -5.93 11.53
C TYR A 46 3.02 -5.37 11.20
N ASN A 47 3.83 -5.04 12.20
CA ASN A 47 5.23 -4.65 11.99
C ASN A 47 6.05 -5.81 11.43
N GLN A 48 5.81 -7.03 11.92
CA GLN A 48 6.47 -8.21 11.39
C GLN A 48 6.04 -8.50 9.94
N TRP A 49 4.75 -8.38 9.63
CA TRP A 49 4.22 -8.50 8.26
C TRP A 49 4.86 -7.44 7.34
N ALA A 50 4.87 -6.17 7.76
CA ALA A 50 5.45 -5.08 6.97
C ALA A 50 6.94 -5.31 6.69
N SER A 51 7.70 -5.79 7.69
CA SER A 51 9.14 -6.06 7.55
C SER A 51 9.49 -7.17 6.55
N LYS A 52 8.54 -8.06 6.25
CA LYS A 52 8.72 -9.17 5.29
C LYS A 52 8.41 -8.76 3.84
N ASN A 53 7.80 -7.59 3.66
CA ASN A 53 7.38 -7.09 2.36
C ASN A 53 8.26 -5.92 1.90
N ARG A 54 8.36 -5.76 0.59
CA ARG A 54 9.03 -4.62 -0.04
C ARG A 54 8.01 -3.85 -0.86
N PHE A 55 7.71 -2.65 -0.40
CA PHE A 55 6.74 -1.76 -1.03
C PHE A 55 7.42 -0.82 -2.03
N LEU A 56 6.76 -0.61 -3.16
CA LEU A 56 7.13 0.34 -4.19
C LEU A 56 6.01 1.36 -4.41
N VAL A 57 6.37 2.52 -4.96
CA VAL A 57 5.37 3.50 -5.38
C VAL A 57 4.51 2.89 -6.48
N GLY A 58 3.19 2.96 -6.32
CA GLY A 58 2.18 2.36 -7.19
C GLY A 58 1.62 1.03 -6.68
N ASP A 59 2.22 0.42 -5.65
CA ASP A 59 1.65 -0.78 -5.01
C ASP A 59 0.37 -0.46 -4.21
N LEU A 60 -0.42 -1.49 -3.95
CA LEU A 60 -1.65 -1.42 -3.16
C LEU A 60 -1.48 -2.17 -1.85
N VAL A 61 -1.99 -1.60 -0.76
CA VAL A 61 -2.13 -2.26 0.53
C VAL A 61 -3.61 -2.56 0.75
N HIS A 62 -3.95 -3.84 0.87
CA HIS A 62 -5.32 -4.32 0.93
C HIS A 62 -5.66 -4.83 2.33
N PHE A 63 -6.71 -4.22 2.89
CA PHE A 63 -7.23 -4.49 4.21
C PHE A 63 -8.62 -5.12 4.10
N LYS A 64 -8.76 -6.34 4.61
CA LYS A 64 -10.05 -7.02 4.80
C LYS A 64 -10.39 -7.05 6.28
N TYR A 65 -11.58 -6.57 6.64
CA TYR A 65 -12.05 -6.44 8.02
C TYR A 65 -13.58 -6.47 8.08
N LYS A 66 -14.14 -6.63 9.29
CA LYS A 66 -15.60 -6.65 9.50
C LYS A 66 -16.08 -5.38 10.19
N GLU A 67 -15.99 -5.35 11.51
CA GLU A 67 -16.46 -4.24 12.36
C GLU A 67 -15.27 -3.37 12.80
N ASP A 68 -14.52 -2.87 11.83
CA ASP A 68 -13.34 -2.02 12.07
C ASP A 68 -13.22 -0.95 10.98
N SER A 69 -12.15 -0.18 11.04
CA SER A 69 -11.81 0.85 10.07
C SER A 69 -10.33 0.83 9.71
N VAL A 70 -10.02 1.46 8.58
CA VAL A 70 -8.66 1.76 8.15
C VAL A 70 -8.53 3.27 8.04
N MET A 71 -7.54 3.82 8.73
CA MET A 71 -7.17 5.22 8.63
C MET A 71 -5.72 5.38 8.25
N VAL A 72 -5.46 6.27 7.29
CA VAL A 72 -4.10 6.78 7.04
C VAL A 72 -3.92 8.04 7.88
N VAL A 73 -2.83 8.10 8.63
CA VAL A 73 -2.58 9.18 9.58
C VAL A 73 -1.16 9.72 9.48
N THR A 74 -0.89 10.83 10.17
CA THR A 74 0.46 11.35 10.33
C THR A 74 1.27 10.48 11.30
N GLU A 75 2.60 10.57 11.26
CA GLU A 75 3.48 9.89 12.23
C GLU A 75 3.12 10.23 13.68
N ALA A 76 2.87 11.52 13.98
CA ALA A 76 2.50 11.95 15.33
C ALA A 76 1.14 11.38 15.79
N ASP A 77 0.19 11.23 14.87
CA ASP A 77 -1.10 10.61 15.15
C ASP A 77 -0.96 9.09 15.34
N TYR A 78 -0.07 8.44 14.58
CA TYR A 78 0.26 7.04 14.77
C TYR A 78 0.88 6.78 16.14
N ASP A 79 1.91 7.56 16.51
CA ASP A 79 2.64 7.41 17.78
C ASP A 79 1.75 7.65 19.02
N SER A 80 0.74 8.51 18.88
CA SER A 80 -0.22 8.83 19.94
C SER A 80 -1.55 8.10 19.83
N CYS A 81 -1.70 7.19 18.85
CA CYS A 81 -2.95 6.51 18.52
C CYS A 81 -4.16 7.46 18.36
N ARG A 82 -3.94 8.64 17.76
CA ARG A 82 -4.96 9.69 17.63
C ARG A 82 -5.73 9.56 16.32
N ALA A 83 -7.00 9.15 16.40
CA ALA A 83 -7.89 8.95 15.26
C ALA A 83 -8.72 10.20 14.84
N SER A 84 -8.45 11.38 15.41
CA SER A 84 -9.36 12.54 15.27
C SER A 84 -9.41 13.18 13.88
N HIS A 85 -8.30 13.16 13.14
CA HIS A 85 -8.16 13.88 11.87
C HIS A 85 -7.34 13.03 10.88
N PRO A 86 -7.89 11.89 10.43
CA PRO A 86 -7.18 11.03 9.51
C PRO A 86 -7.05 11.69 8.13
N ILE A 87 -5.96 11.39 7.44
CA ILE A 87 -5.72 11.78 6.04
C ILE A 87 -6.70 11.03 5.12
N PHE A 88 -6.97 9.77 5.45
CA PHE A 88 -7.92 8.91 4.78
C PHE A 88 -8.67 8.07 5.82
N PHE A 89 -9.95 7.79 5.58
CA PHE A 89 -10.79 6.94 6.43
C PHE A 89 -11.66 6.03 5.56
N SER A 90 -11.74 4.75 5.92
CA SER A 90 -12.69 3.80 5.35
C SER A 90 -13.16 2.79 6.38
N ASN A 91 -14.44 2.43 6.33
CA ASN A 91 -15.08 1.42 7.17
C ASN A 91 -15.96 0.46 6.34
N ASN A 92 -15.62 0.24 5.08
CA ASN A 92 -16.41 -0.57 4.15
C ASN A 92 -16.16 -2.10 4.27
N GLY A 93 -15.20 -2.52 5.11
CA GLY A 93 -14.81 -3.93 5.31
C GLY A 93 -13.80 -4.48 4.29
N ASP A 94 -13.52 -3.75 3.22
CA ASP A 94 -12.66 -4.16 2.11
C ASP A 94 -12.05 -2.90 1.49
N THR A 95 -10.84 -2.54 1.95
CA THR A 95 -10.18 -1.27 1.61
C THR A 95 -8.83 -1.51 0.98
N GLU A 96 -8.63 -0.92 -0.19
CA GLU A 96 -7.34 -0.82 -0.86
C GLU A 96 -6.81 0.62 -0.74
N VAL A 97 -5.55 0.76 -0.36
CA VAL A 97 -4.84 2.05 -0.30
C VAL A 97 -3.61 1.99 -1.20
N ALA A 98 -3.49 2.91 -2.15
CA ALA A 98 -2.32 3.04 -3.00
C ALA A 98 -1.16 3.74 -2.29
N LEU A 99 0.05 3.23 -2.50
CA LEU A 99 1.29 3.86 -2.06
C LEU A 99 1.76 4.81 -3.17
N ASP A 100 1.27 6.04 -3.17
CA ASP A 100 1.44 7.01 -4.26
C ASP A 100 2.70 7.90 -4.12
N HIS A 101 3.38 7.84 -2.98
CA HIS A 101 4.60 8.59 -2.73
C HIS A 101 5.68 7.73 -2.03
N PRO A 102 6.97 8.07 -2.19
CA PRO A 102 8.01 7.45 -1.40
C PRO A 102 7.91 7.90 0.07
N GLY A 103 8.33 7.03 0.99
CA GLY A 103 8.37 7.32 2.43
C GLY A 103 7.41 6.44 3.23
N PRO A 104 7.38 6.62 4.57
CA PRO A 104 6.49 5.86 5.43
C PRO A 104 5.04 6.29 5.25
N VAL A 105 4.13 5.33 5.35
CA VAL A 105 2.67 5.52 5.41
C VAL A 105 2.19 4.81 6.67
N TYR A 106 1.44 5.51 7.51
CA TYR A 106 1.02 5.03 8.81
C TYR A 106 -0.47 4.70 8.79
N PHE A 107 -0.80 3.48 9.22
CA PHE A 107 -2.16 2.97 9.26
C PHE A 107 -2.56 2.69 10.71
N ILE A 108 -3.75 3.14 11.11
CA ILE A 108 -4.36 2.78 12.40
C ILE A 108 -5.81 2.33 12.18
N SER A 109 -6.36 1.64 13.17
CA SER A 109 -7.76 1.26 13.22
C SER A 109 -8.49 2.00 14.34
N TYR A 110 -9.80 2.12 14.19
CA TYR A 110 -10.71 2.53 15.26
C TYR A 110 -11.90 1.59 15.23
N SER A 111 -11.97 0.71 16.23
CA SER A 111 -13.08 -0.21 16.36
C SER A 111 -14.34 0.57 16.72
N LEU A 112 -15.39 0.40 15.92
CA LEU A 112 -16.70 1.02 16.16
C LEU A 112 -17.54 0.24 17.19
N VAL A 113 -16.96 -0.82 17.78
CA VAL A 113 -17.63 -1.69 18.75
C VAL A 113 -16.85 -1.62 20.06
N TRP A 114 -17.51 -1.08 21.09
CA TRP A 114 -17.11 -1.24 22.49
C TRP A 114 -17.74 -2.51 23.07
#